data_AF-A0A5Q0TUM8-F1
#
_entry.id   AF-A0A5Q0TUM8-F1
#
_cell.length_a   1.000
_cell.length_b   1.000
_cell.length_c   1.000
_cell.angle_alpha   90.00
_cell.angle_beta   90.00
_cell.angle_gamma   90.00
#
_symmetry.space_group_name_H-M   'P 1'
#
loop_
_entity.id
_entity.type
_entity.pdbx_description
1 polymer ?
#
loop_
_entity_poly.entity_id
_entity_poly.type
_entity_poly.pdbx_seq_one_letter_code
_entity_poly.pdbx_strand_id
1 'polypeptide(L)'
;IQYTPIQVVSVVSLTVGMFQMMMWVFRLGAVSTLLSEPLVSGFTTAASFYVLASQLKDLFGVRLPPLPGNYKVILTIVEVVKSLPNLNWAAFTISVITCFII
;
A
#
# COMPACT_ATOMS: atom_id res chain seq x y z
N ILE A 1 25.73 -11.12 3.19
CA ILE A 1 25.34 -10.06 4.14
C ILE A 1 23.83 -9.90 4.02
N GLN A 2 23.07 -10.26 5.06
CA GLN A 2 21.61 -10.10 5.07
C GLN A 2 21.31 -8.74 5.72
N TYR A 3 20.69 -7.83 4.97
CA TYR A 3 20.29 -6.52 5.49
C TYR A 3 18.95 -6.63 6.20
N THR A 4 18.79 -5.97 7.35
CA THR A 4 17.50 -5.98 8.05
C THR A 4 16.50 -5.09 7.29
N PRO A 5 15.19 -5.40 7.30
CA PRO A 5 14.18 -4.56 6.64
C PRO A 5 14.23 -3.10 7.11
N ILE A 6 14.54 -2.89 8.39
CA ILE A 6 14.68 -1.56 8.99
C ILE A 6 15.85 -0.81 8.36
N GLN A 7 17.01 -1.46 8.18
CA GLN A 7 18.16 -0.84 7.51
C GLN A 7 17.83 -0.43 6.07
N VAL A 8 17.14 -1.29 5.32
CA VAL A 8 16.75 -0.99 3.94
C VAL A 8 15.79 0.21 3.91
N VAL A 9 14.74 0.20 4.74
CA VAL A 9 13.76 1.30 4.79
C VAL A 9 14.42 2.60 5.25
N SER A 10 15.32 2.58 6.22
CA SER A 10 16.04 3.78 6.68
C SER A 10 16.90 4.41 5.58
N VAL A 11 17.66 3.59 4.83
CA VAL A 11 18.51 4.08 3.74
C VAL A 11 17.66 4.63 2.59
N VAL A 12 16.58 3.94 2.21
CA VAL A 12 15.66 4.41 1.17
C VAL A 12 15.02 5.73 1.57
N SER A 13 14.47 5.84 2.79
CA SER A 13 13.84 7.07 3.28
C SER A 13 14.80 8.25 3.32
N LEU A 14 16.04 8.04 3.77
CA LEU A 14 17.07 9.08 3.80
C LEU A 14 17.47 9.51 2.39
N THR A 15 17.61 8.56 1.46
CA THR A 15 17.91 8.84 0.05
C THR A 15 16.80 9.65 -0.61
N VAL A 16 15.53 9.25 -0.40
CA VAL A 16 14.36 9.98 -0.91
C VAL A 16 14.32 11.41 -0.34
N GLY A 17 14.61 11.58 0.96
CA GLY A 17 14.70 12.91 1.57
C GLY A 17 15.80 13.80 0.97
N MET A 18 16.97 13.23 0.69
CA MET A 18 18.04 13.96 -0.02
C MET A 18 17.61 14.41 -1.41
N PHE A 19 16.93 13.55 -2.18
CA PHE A 19 16.36 13.93 -3.48
C PHE A 19 15.30 15.04 -3.35
N GLN A 20 14.45 15.00 -2.32
CA GLN A 20 13.47 16.06 -2.07
C GLN A 20 14.13 17.41 -1.78
N MET A 21 15.19 17.43 -0.96
CA MET A 21 15.97 18.66 -0.70
C MET A 21 16.64 19.18 -1.97
N MET A 22 17.21 18.30 -2.79
CA MET A 22 17.80 18.66 -4.08
C MET A 22 16.74 19.28 -5.01
N MET A 23 15.57 18.64 -5.16
CA MET A 23 14.47 19.16 -5.97
C MET A 23 13.97 20.52 -5.49
N TRP A 24 13.94 20.75 -4.17
CA TRP A 24 13.58 22.04 -3.59
C TRP A 24 14.60 23.14 -3.95
N VAL A 25 15.90 22.87 -3.82
CA VAL A 25 16.97 23.81 -4.21
C VAL A 25 16.89 24.19 -5.69
N PHE A 26 16.64 23.21 -6.56
CA PHE A 26 16.47 23.45 -8.01
C PHE A 26 15.08 23.98 -8.40
N ARG A 27 14.19 24.23 -7.42
CA ARG A 27 12.80 24.69 -7.64
C ARG A 27 12.02 23.80 -8.63
N LEU A 28 12.30 22.50 -8.64
CA LEU A 28 11.66 21.53 -9.53
C LEU A 28 10.17 21.27 -9.19
N GLY A 29 9.62 21.95 -8.17
CA GLY A 29 8.18 22.00 -7.94
C GLY A 29 7.38 22.47 -9.17
N ALA A 30 7.96 23.35 -10.01
CA ALA A 30 7.33 23.76 -11.27
C ALA A 30 7.20 22.62 -12.30
N VAL A 31 7.99 21.54 -12.18
CA VAL A 31 7.84 20.36 -13.06
C VAL A 31 6.61 19.55 -12.65
N SER A 32 6.25 19.54 -11.36
CA SER A 32 5.06 18.83 -10.89
C SER A 32 3.75 19.39 -11.48
N THR A 33 3.72 20.68 -11.83
CA THR A 33 2.56 21.30 -12.49
C THR A 33 2.43 20.91 -13.96
N LEU A 34 3.43 20.25 -14.54
CA LEU A 34 3.34 19.68 -15.89
C LEU A 34 2.65 18.31 -15.91
N LEU A 35 2.48 17.67 -14.75
CA LEU A 35 1.71 16.44 -14.64
C LEU A 35 0.24 16.78 -14.79
N SER A 36 -0.43 16.11 -15.72
CA SER A 36 -1.84 16.34 -15.98
C SER A 36 -2.69 15.84 -14.80
N GLU A 37 -3.77 16.56 -14.47
CA GLU A 37 -4.71 16.14 -13.42
C GLU A 37 -5.23 14.70 -13.62
N PRO A 38 -5.55 14.24 -14.85
CA PRO A 38 -5.96 12.85 -15.08
C PRO A 38 -4.87 11.83 -14.72
N LEU A 39 -3.58 12.16 -14.91
CA LEU A 39 -2.48 11.27 -14.57
C LEU A 39 -2.34 11.13 -13.05
N VAL A 40 -2.38 12.25 -12.32
CA VAL A 40 -2.27 12.25 -10.85
C VAL A 40 -3.49 11.55 -10.22
N SER A 41 -4.69 11.83 -10.74
CA SER A 41 -5.92 11.18 -10.32
C SER A 41 -5.86 9.67 -10.57
N GLY A 42 -5.54 9.24 -11.80
CA GLY A 42 -5.43 7.83 -12.16
C GLY A 42 -4.39 7.07 -11.33
N PHE A 43 -3.22 7.65 -11.09
CA PHE A 43 -2.19 7.05 -10.24
C PHE A 43 -2.68 6.90 -8.78
N THR A 44 -3.30 7.93 -8.23
CA THR A 44 -3.81 7.92 -6.84
C THR A 44 -4.94 6.91 -6.67
N THR A 45 -5.86 6.81 -7.64
CA THR A 45 -6.91 5.80 -7.66
C THR A 45 -6.34 4.38 -7.76
N ALA A 46 -5.33 4.14 -8.61
CA ALA A 46 -4.68 2.84 -8.68
C ALA A 46 -3.97 2.48 -7.36
N ALA A 47 -3.30 3.44 -6.74
CA ALA A 47 -2.65 3.27 -5.43
C ALA A 47 -3.68 2.97 -4.32
N SER A 48 -4.85 3.60 -4.33
CA SER A 48 -5.90 3.32 -3.34
C SER A 48 -6.43 1.89 -3.47
N PHE A 49 -6.71 1.40 -4.68
CA PHE A 49 -7.09 0.00 -4.90
C PHE A 49 -5.99 -0.98 -4.47
N TYR A 50 -4.71 -0.65 -4.73
CA TYR A 50 -3.59 -1.46 -4.27
C TYR A 50 -3.54 -1.57 -2.74
N VAL A 51 -3.69 -0.44 -2.03
CA VAL A 51 -3.73 -0.40 -0.57
C VAL A 51 -4.93 -1.19 -0.05
N LEU A 52 -6.14 -0.94 -0.59
CA LEU A 52 -7.35 -1.66 -0.20
C LEU A 52 -7.15 -3.17 -0.30
N ALA A 53 -6.65 -3.67 -1.44
CA ALA A 53 -6.38 -5.09 -1.64
C ALA A 53 -5.38 -5.66 -0.61
N SER A 54 -4.35 -4.90 -0.23
CA SER A 54 -3.38 -5.35 0.78
C SER A 54 -3.94 -5.44 2.20
N GLN A 55 -4.96 -4.63 2.52
CA GLN A 55 -5.60 -4.60 3.83
C GLN A 55 -6.77 -5.57 3.99
N LEU A 56 -7.35 -6.09 2.90
CA LEU A 56 -8.46 -7.04 2.97
C LEU A 56 -8.17 -8.23 3.90
N LYS A 57 -6.93 -8.76 3.88
CA LYS A 57 -6.52 -9.86 4.76
C LYS A 57 -6.67 -9.51 6.25
N ASP A 58 -6.37 -8.27 6.63
CA ASP A 58 -6.38 -7.81 8.01
C ASP A 58 -7.82 -7.47 8.43
N LEU A 59 -8.62 -6.91 7.52
CA LEU A 59 -10.06 -6.66 7.74
C LEU A 59 -10.86 -7.95 8.00
N PHE A 60 -10.55 -9.02 7.28
CA PHE A 60 -11.17 -10.34 7.46
C PHE A 60 -10.44 -11.22 8.51
N GLY A 61 -9.30 -10.75 9.02
CA GLY A 61 -8.47 -11.46 9.99
C GLY A 61 -7.93 -12.81 9.50
N VAL A 62 -7.71 -12.96 8.19
CA VAL A 62 -7.24 -14.18 7.54
C VAL A 62 -5.73 -14.13 7.29
N ARG A 63 -5.03 -15.25 7.52
CA ARG A 63 -3.60 -15.36 7.21
C ARG A 63 -3.41 -15.96 5.83
N LEU A 64 -2.86 -15.17 4.92
CA LEU A 64 -2.57 -15.62 3.56
C LEU A 64 -1.16 -16.23 3.48
N PRO A 65 -0.95 -17.31 2.71
CA PRO A 65 0.38 -17.83 2.41
C PRO A 65 1.21 -16.80 1.63
N PRO A 66 2.56 -16.91 1.62
CA PRO A 66 3.41 -16.04 0.84
C PRO A 66 3.10 -16.18 -0.66
N LEU A 67 2.53 -15.11 -1.24
CA LEU A 67 2.17 -15.06 -2.65
C LEU A 67 3.36 -14.62 -3.53
N PRO A 68 3.46 -15.12 -4.78
CA PRO A 68 4.48 -14.68 -5.72
C PRO A 68 4.36 -13.18 -6.05
N GLY A 69 5.46 -12.57 -6.48
CA GLY A 69 5.54 -11.12 -6.72
C GLY A 69 4.67 -10.60 -7.86
N ASN A 70 4.41 -11.42 -8.88
CA ASN A 70 3.62 -11.02 -10.05
C ASN A 70 2.11 -11.11 -9.76
N TYR A 71 1.33 -10.13 -10.22
CA TYR A 71 -0.12 -10.06 -10.03
C TYR A 71 -0.61 -10.12 -8.57
N LYS A 72 0.23 -9.70 -7.63
CA LYS A 72 -0.02 -9.80 -6.19
C LYS A 72 -1.38 -9.27 -5.74
N VAL A 73 -1.86 -8.16 -6.32
CA VAL A 73 -3.18 -7.58 -6.01
C VAL A 73 -4.31 -8.57 -6.31
N ILE A 74 -4.37 -9.10 -7.54
CA ILE A 74 -5.42 -10.02 -7.99
C ILE A 74 -5.35 -11.32 -7.18
N LEU A 75 -4.13 -11.85 -6.98
CA LEU A 75 -3.93 -13.06 -6.21
C LEU A 75 -4.35 -12.90 -4.74
N THR A 76 -4.08 -11.73 -4.14
CA THR A 76 -4.52 -11.43 -2.77
C THR A 76 -6.04 -11.44 -2.68
N ILE A 77 -6.75 -10.83 -3.62
CA ILE A 77 -8.21 -10.82 -3.64
C ILE A 77 -8.78 -12.25 -3.75
N VAL A 78 -8.26 -13.05 -4.68
CA VAL A 78 -8.70 -14.44 -4.87
C VAL A 78 -8.48 -15.27 -3.60
N GLU A 79 -7.32 -15.13 -2.97
CA GLU A 79 -6.97 -15.91 -1.78
C GLU A 79 -7.77 -15.49 -0.54
N VAL A 80 -8.09 -14.19 -0.41
CA VAL A 80 -9.01 -13.70 0.62
C VAL A 80 -10.41 -14.29 0.43
N VAL A 81 -10.94 -14.28 -0.80
CA VAL A 81 -12.27 -14.83 -1.11
C VAL A 81 -12.33 -16.33 -0.79
N LYS A 82 -11.27 -17.08 -1.13
CA LYS A 82 -11.17 -18.50 -0.76
C LYS A 82 -11.09 -18.73 0.74
N SER A 83 -10.47 -17.81 1.48
CA SER A 83 -10.28 -17.90 2.93
C SER A 83 -11.44 -17.35 3.75
N LEU A 84 -12.49 -16.80 3.11
CA LEU A 84 -13.70 -16.31 3.78
C LEU A 84 -14.36 -17.31 4.75
N PRO A 85 -14.35 -18.64 4.54
CA PRO A 85 -14.89 -19.57 5.53
C PRO A 85 -14.09 -19.63 6.84
N ASN A 86 -12.80 -19.26 6.81
CA ASN A 86 -11.88 -19.31 7.95
C ASN A 86 -11.70 -17.92 8.60
N LEU A 87 -12.76 -17.12 8.59
CA LEU A 87 -12.76 -15.72 9.02
C LEU A 87 -12.59 -15.60 10.53
N ASN A 88 -11.79 -14.63 10.97
CA ASN A 88 -11.78 -14.24 12.38
C ASN A 88 -12.90 -13.22 12.64
N TRP A 89 -14.02 -13.71 13.18
CA TRP A 89 -15.19 -12.89 13.47
C TRP A 89 -14.92 -11.69 14.38
N ALA A 90 -13.97 -11.80 15.32
CA ALA A 90 -13.61 -10.67 16.19
C ALA A 90 -12.86 -9.57 15.42
N ALA A 91 -11.91 -9.94 14.57
CA ALA A 91 -11.18 -8.97 13.73
C ALA A 91 -12.13 -8.27 12.75
N PHE A 92 -13.08 -9.02 12.18
CA PHE A 92 -14.07 -8.48 11.25
C PHE A 92 -15.03 -7.50 11.89
N THR A 93 -15.61 -7.84 13.04
CA THR A 93 -16.54 -6.92 13.73
C THR A 93 -15.85 -5.64 14.16
N ILE A 94 -14.62 -5.73 14.69
CA ILE A 94 -13.81 -4.55 15.02
C ILE A 94 -13.56 -3.71 13.76
N SER A 95 -13.14 -4.34 12.66
CA SER A 95 -12.87 -3.64 11.40
C SER A 95 -14.10 -2.93 10.85
N VAL A 96 -15.27 -3.58 10.90
CA VAL A 96 -16.56 -2.98 10.49
C VAL A 96 -16.89 -1.77 11.36
N ILE A 97 -16.81 -1.90 12.68
CA ILE A 97 -17.09 -0.80 13.61
C ILE A 97 -16.13 0.38 13.34
N THR A 98 -14.83 0.12 13.18
CA THR A 98 -13.83 1.17 12.89
C THR A 98 -14.10 1.86 11.56
N CYS A 99 -14.47 1.13 10.51
CA CYS A 99 -14.79 1.70 9.21
C CYS A 99 -16.07 2.55 9.21
N PHE A 100 -16.99 2.30 10.15
CA PHE A 100 -18.20 3.13 10.31
C PHE A 100 -17.97 4.40 11.13
N ILE A 101 -16.99 4.38 12.04
CA ILE A 101 -16.70 5.52 12.93
C ILE A 101 -15.83 6.58 12.22
N ILE A 102 -14.88 6.15 11.40
CA ILE A 102 -13.98 7.02 10.61
C ILE A 102 -14.70 7.51 9.37
#